data_AF-A0A7S0MT65-F1
#
_entry.id   AF-A0A7S0MT65-F1
#
_cell.length_a   1.000
_cell.length_b   1.000
_cell.length_c   1.000
_cell.angle_alpha   90.00
_cell.angle_beta   90.00
_cell.angle_gamma   90.00
#
_symmetry.space_group_name_H-M   'P 1'
#
loop_
_entity.id
_entity.type
_entity.pdbx_description
1 polymer ?
#
loop_
_entity_poly.entity_id
_entity_poly.type
_entity_poly.pdbx_seq_one_letter_code
_entity_poly.pdbx_strand_id
1 'polypeptide(L)'
;MSIVVASVIMKRRRNRQMSIGERRKVGKNNPTVSAEEREHIEAMMKKYDMDGDTELNFGELKALMVDLNDGKEVLDIEVKCIMKNADSSKNFHISNSELQKALTAWYKLIEEKQNRCCIIS
;
A
#
# COMPACT_ATOMS: atom_id res chain seq x y z
N MET A 1 9.48 4.45 15.68
CA MET A 1 10.17 4.48 14.38
C MET A 1 9.26 4.08 13.22
N SER A 2 7.96 4.41 13.21
CA SER A 2 7.08 4.04 12.08
C SER A 2 5.94 5.04 11.90
N ILE A 3 6.25 6.27 11.49
CA ILE A 3 5.24 7.28 11.08
C ILE A 3 5.67 8.01 9.78
N VAL A 4 6.88 7.77 9.27
CA VAL A 4 7.44 8.61 8.18
C VAL A 4 6.80 8.40 6.81
N VAL A 5 6.19 7.24 6.53
CA VAL A 5 5.56 6.98 5.21
C VAL A 5 4.22 7.71 5.04
N ALA A 6 3.58 8.16 6.12
CA ALA A 6 2.27 8.79 6.08
C ALA A 6 2.28 10.28 5.67
N SER A 7 3.44 10.95 5.68
CA SER A 7 3.47 12.41 5.50
C SER A 7 3.46 12.88 4.05
N VAL A 8 3.75 12.00 3.07
CA VAL A 8 3.95 12.44 1.66
C VAL A 8 2.68 12.38 0.81
N ILE A 9 1.68 11.54 1.13
CA ILE A 9 0.57 11.29 0.19
C ILE A 9 -0.65 12.23 0.38
N MET A 10 -0.84 12.91 1.50
CA MET A 10 -2.09 13.68 1.75
C MET A 10 -1.88 15.14 2.18
N LYS A 11 -1.13 15.92 1.39
CA LYS A 11 -1.21 17.39 1.45
C LYS A 11 -1.86 17.98 0.21
N ARG A 12 -3.17 17.80 0.07
CA ARG A 12 -3.99 18.76 -0.69
C ARG A 12 -5.48 18.74 -0.31
N ARG A 13 -5.82 19.46 0.76
CA ARG A 13 -7.20 19.89 1.04
C ARG A 13 -7.32 21.40 0.82
N ARG A 14 -7.92 21.83 -0.30
CA ARG A 14 -9.09 22.74 -0.36
C ARG A 14 -9.36 23.35 -1.75
N ASN A 15 -10.62 23.17 -2.14
CA ASN A 15 -11.57 24.22 -2.55
C ASN A 15 -11.40 24.91 -3.91
N ARG A 16 -12.17 24.46 -4.92
CA ARG A 16 -13.10 25.33 -5.68
C ARG A 16 -13.94 24.49 -6.67
N GLN A 17 -15.24 24.78 -6.70
CA GLN A 17 -16.21 24.34 -7.72
C GLN A 17 -15.64 24.52 -9.14
N MET A 18 -15.96 23.63 -10.09
CA MET A 18 -16.23 23.99 -11.49
C MET A 18 -16.81 22.83 -12.33
N SER A 19 -17.97 23.17 -12.90
CA SER A 19 -18.62 22.83 -14.18
C SER A 19 -18.28 21.56 -14.98
N ILE A 20 -19.37 20.97 -15.47
CA ILE A 20 -19.47 19.91 -16.48
C ILE A 20 -18.78 20.36 -17.77
N GLY A 21 -17.71 19.66 -18.16
CA GLY A 21 -17.16 19.71 -19.51
C GLY A 21 -15.65 19.91 -19.57
N GLU A 22 -14.87 18.84 -19.42
CA GLU A 22 -13.52 18.71 -20.03
C GLU A 22 -12.99 17.29 -19.77
N ARG A 23 -13.25 16.32 -20.66
CA ARG A 23 -12.60 15.00 -20.60
C ARG A 23 -11.23 15.12 -21.27
N ARG A 24 -10.22 15.66 -20.59
CA ARG A 24 -8.81 15.58 -21.05
C ARG A 24 -7.83 15.33 -19.91
N LYS A 25 -7.11 14.21 -20.08
CA LYS A 25 -5.78 13.83 -19.57
C LYS A 25 -5.67 13.58 -18.06
N VAL A 26 -5.86 12.32 -17.66
CA VAL A 26 -5.24 11.79 -16.43
C VAL A 26 -3.72 11.78 -16.67
N GLY A 27 -3.07 12.88 -16.30
CA GLY A 27 -1.64 12.91 -16.09
C GLY A 27 -1.30 11.90 -15.00
N LYS A 28 -0.53 10.87 -15.37
CA LYS A 28 0.10 9.96 -14.43
C LYS A 28 1.15 10.76 -13.68
N ASN A 29 0.75 11.44 -12.62
CA ASN A 29 1.69 12.01 -11.66
C ASN A 29 2.29 10.82 -10.92
N ASN A 30 3.35 10.24 -11.47
CA ASN A 30 4.17 9.26 -10.76
C ASN A 30 4.85 10.05 -9.61
N PRO A 31 4.50 9.82 -8.34
CA PRO A 31 5.28 10.41 -7.27
C PRO A 31 6.67 9.81 -7.38
N THR A 32 7.67 10.66 -7.51
CA THR A 32 9.07 10.30 -7.37
C THR A 32 9.25 9.69 -5.99
N VAL A 33 9.18 8.36 -5.91
CA VAL A 33 9.44 7.59 -4.71
C VAL A 33 10.83 7.96 -4.24
N SER A 34 10.93 8.58 -3.06
CA SER A 34 12.20 9.02 -2.49
C SER A 34 13.10 7.79 -2.27
N ALA A 35 14.41 7.96 -2.41
CA ALA A 35 15.36 6.85 -2.31
C ALA A 35 15.25 6.10 -0.97
N GLU A 36 14.95 6.84 0.11
CA GLU A 36 14.69 6.31 1.45
C GLU A 36 13.55 5.27 1.50
N GLU A 37 12.49 5.48 0.71
CA GLU A 37 11.32 4.61 0.71
C GLU A 37 11.63 3.31 -0.04
N ARG A 38 12.45 3.39 -1.08
CA ARG A 38 12.95 2.21 -1.80
C ARG A 38 13.84 1.35 -0.93
N GLU A 39 14.78 1.97 -0.20
CA GLU A 39 15.64 1.25 0.74
C GLU A 39 14.83 0.55 1.83
N HIS A 40 13.78 1.22 2.35
CA HIS A 40 12.91 0.62 3.34
C HIS A 40 12.13 -0.58 2.78
N ILE A 41 11.57 -0.44 1.57
CA ILE A 41 10.83 -1.50 0.90
C ILE A 41 11.76 -2.68 0.58
N GLU A 42 12.98 -2.42 0.10
CA GLU A 42 13.97 -3.46 -0.16
C GLU A 42 14.39 -4.19 1.11
N ALA A 43 14.60 -3.46 2.22
CA ALA A 43 14.90 -4.06 3.52
C ALA A 43 13.75 -4.94 4.03
N MET A 44 12.49 -4.50 3.86
CA MET A 44 11.32 -5.32 4.20
C MET A 44 11.22 -6.54 3.28
N MET A 45 11.39 -6.36 1.97
CA MET A 45 11.38 -7.44 1.00
C MET A 45 12.35 -8.54 1.43
N LYS A 46 13.61 -8.19 1.66
CA LYS A 46 14.65 -9.13 2.07
C LYS A 46 14.40 -9.79 3.44
N LYS A 47 13.61 -9.17 4.31
CA LYS A 47 13.25 -9.72 5.62
C LYS A 47 12.17 -10.80 5.50
N TYR A 48 11.24 -10.65 4.56
CA TYR A 48 10.06 -11.51 4.41
C TYR A 48 10.15 -12.49 3.25
N ASP A 49 11.02 -12.22 2.28
CA ASP A 49 11.41 -13.13 1.20
C ASP A 49 12.20 -14.30 1.81
N MET A 50 11.47 -15.35 2.17
CA MET A 50 12.01 -16.55 2.80
C MET A 50 12.59 -17.52 1.77
N ASP A 51 12.01 -17.53 0.57
CA ASP A 51 12.42 -18.42 -0.50
C ASP A 51 13.52 -17.83 -1.42
N GLY A 52 13.76 -16.52 -1.32
CA GLY A 52 14.84 -15.82 -2.01
C GLY A 52 14.55 -15.58 -3.49
N ASP A 53 13.28 -15.62 -3.90
CA ASP A 53 12.85 -15.41 -5.28
C ASP A 53 12.80 -13.93 -5.68
N THR A 54 13.08 -13.01 -4.74
CA THR A 54 12.97 -11.55 -4.89
C THR A 54 11.54 -11.07 -5.18
N GLU A 55 10.56 -11.92 -4.95
CA GLU A 55 9.13 -11.66 -4.96
C GLU A 55 8.54 -12.02 -3.58
N LEU A 56 7.26 -11.72 -3.36
CA LEU A 56 6.57 -12.16 -2.16
C LEU A 56 5.34 -12.94 -2.58
N ASN A 57 5.26 -14.17 -2.09
CA ASN A 57 4.08 -15.00 -2.27
C ASN A 57 2.96 -14.57 -1.31
N PHE A 58 1.79 -15.18 -1.45
CA PHE A 58 0.63 -14.87 -0.60
C PHE A 58 0.88 -15.08 0.90
N GLY A 59 1.64 -16.11 1.27
CA GLY A 59 1.96 -16.43 2.67
C GLY A 59 2.90 -15.41 3.29
N GLU A 60 3.94 -15.01 2.56
CA GLU A 60 4.91 -14.02 3.01
C GLU A 60 4.30 -12.62 3.06
N LEU A 61 3.48 -12.26 2.07
CA LEU A 61 2.70 -11.03 2.08
C LEU A 61 1.77 -10.98 3.30
N LYS A 62 1.12 -12.10 3.65
CA LYS A 62 0.29 -12.18 4.86
C LYS A 62 1.12 -11.94 6.12
N ALA A 63 2.30 -12.56 6.24
CA ALA A 63 3.19 -12.37 7.38
C ALA A 63 3.63 -10.91 7.52
N LEU A 64 4.01 -10.27 6.40
CA LEU A 64 4.31 -8.84 6.36
C LEU A 64 3.12 -7.99 6.83
N MET A 65 1.92 -8.26 6.36
CA MET A 65 0.72 -7.50 6.72
C MET A 65 0.35 -7.66 8.20
N VAL A 66 0.58 -8.84 8.78
CA VAL A 66 0.40 -9.10 10.22
C VAL A 66 1.39 -8.26 11.03
N ASP A 67 2.67 -8.23 10.64
CA ASP A 67 3.70 -7.40 11.31
C ASP A 67 3.34 -5.90 11.22
N LEU A 68 2.85 -5.44 10.07
CA LEU A 68 2.37 -4.07 9.87
C LEU A 68 1.10 -3.74 10.68
N ASN A 69 0.36 -4.74 11.14
CA ASN A 69 -0.86 -4.60 11.92
C ASN A 69 -0.62 -4.83 13.43
N ASP A 70 0.59 -4.54 13.92
CA ASP A 70 1.02 -4.81 15.31
C ASP A 70 0.89 -6.29 15.71
N GLY A 71 1.12 -7.21 14.76
CA GLY A 71 0.98 -8.65 14.97
C GLY A 71 -0.47 -9.14 15.00
N LYS A 72 -1.46 -8.29 14.67
CA LYS A 72 -2.86 -8.71 14.59
C LYS A 72 -3.10 -9.51 13.32
N GLU A 73 -3.85 -10.59 13.48
CA GLU A 73 -4.22 -11.46 12.37
C GLU A 73 -4.97 -10.67 11.28
N VAL A 74 -4.47 -10.80 10.05
CA VAL A 74 -5.08 -10.20 8.85
C VAL A 74 -5.85 -11.29 8.12
N LEU A 75 -7.08 -10.99 7.74
CA LEU A 75 -7.95 -11.93 7.04
C LEU A 75 -7.41 -12.21 5.63
N ASP A 76 -7.52 -13.46 5.19
CA ASP A 76 -7.08 -13.87 3.84
C ASP A 76 -7.76 -13.06 2.73
N ILE A 77 -8.99 -12.60 2.97
CA ILE A 77 -9.75 -11.76 2.04
C ILE A 77 -9.06 -10.40 1.85
N GLU A 78 -8.50 -9.83 2.92
CA GLU A 78 -7.79 -8.56 2.88
C GLU A 78 -6.46 -8.71 2.16
N VAL A 79 -5.71 -9.77 2.47
CA VAL A 79 -4.47 -10.10 1.77
C VAL A 79 -4.74 -10.31 0.28
N LYS A 80 -5.82 -11.04 -0.08
CA LYS A 80 -6.23 -11.21 -1.49
C LYS A 80 -6.65 -9.88 -2.15
N CYS A 81 -7.29 -8.98 -1.41
CA CYS A 81 -7.66 -7.66 -1.92
C CYS A 81 -6.42 -6.83 -2.24
N ILE A 82 -5.44 -6.82 -1.33
CA ILE A 82 -4.17 -6.12 -1.51
C ILE A 82 -3.36 -6.75 -2.63
N MET A 83 -3.23 -8.08 -2.65
CA MET A 83 -2.58 -8.83 -3.73
C MET A 83 -3.16 -8.44 -5.08
N LYS A 84 -4.49 -8.48 -5.25
CA LYS A 84 -5.15 -8.09 -6.50
C LYS A 84 -4.98 -6.62 -6.89
N ASN A 85 -4.76 -5.73 -5.93
CA ASN A 85 -4.59 -4.30 -6.18
C ASN A 85 -3.14 -3.95 -6.53
N ALA A 86 -2.20 -4.67 -5.93
CA ALA A 86 -0.77 -4.51 -6.15
C ALA A 86 -0.27 -5.23 -7.41
N ASP A 87 -0.72 -6.48 -7.59
CA ASP A 87 -0.39 -7.36 -8.72
C ASP A 87 -0.94 -6.78 -10.03
N SER A 88 -0.11 -5.96 -10.66
CA SER A 88 -0.38 -5.36 -11.96
C SER A 88 0.06 -6.29 -13.08
N SER A 89 1.04 -7.16 -12.80
CA SER A 89 1.61 -8.12 -13.74
C SER A 89 0.71 -9.36 -13.94
N LYS A 90 -0.22 -9.62 -13.01
CA LYS A 90 -1.10 -10.79 -12.90
C LYS A 90 -0.33 -12.10 -12.73
N ASN A 91 0.82 -12.05 -12.07
CA ASN A 91 1.65 -13.22 -11.80
C ASN A 91 1.35 -13.87 -10.44
N PHE A 92 0.46 -13.30 -9.61
CA PHE A 92 0.20 -13.72 -8.23
C PHE A 92 1.42 -13.65 -7.28
N HIS A 93 2.46 -12.92 -7.67
CA HIS A 93 3.64 -12.63 -6.86
C HIS A 93 3.75 -11.10 -6.72
N ILE A 94 4.38 -10.63 -5.65
CA ILE A 94 4.58 -9.19 -5.44
C ILE A 94 6.06 -8.89 -5.61
N SER A 95 6.45 -8.24 -6.72
CA SER A 95 7.82 -7.76 -6.86
C SER A 95 8.03 -6.45 -6.08
N ASN A 96 9.28 -6.01 -5.88
CA ASN A 96 9.62 -4.78 -5.12
C ASN A 96 8.80 -3.53 -5.53
N SER A 97 8.60 -3.33 -6.84
CA SER A 97 7.81 -2.20 -7.36
C SER A 97 6.30 -2.34 -7.10
N GLU A 98 5.80 -3.55 -6.94
CA GLU A 98 4.40 -3.83 -6.62
C GLU A 98 4.17 -3.83 -5.10
N LEU A 99 5.19 -4.18 -4.32
CA LEU A 99 5.15 -4.11 -2.86
C LEU A 99 4.83 -2.70 -2.38
N GLN A 100 5.40 -1.67 -3.02
CA GLN A 100 5.06 -0.29 -2.70
C GLN A 100 3.56 0.01 -2.89
N LYS A 101 2.98 -0.48 -4.00
CA LYS A 101 1.55 -0.31 -4.28
C LYS A 101 0.72 -1.07 -3.25
N ALA A 102 1.14 -2.27 -2.88
CA ALA A 102 0.51 -3.09 -1.84
C ALA A 102 0.44 -2.33 -0.51
N LEU A 103 1.57 -1.79 -0.05
CA LEU A 103 1.66 -0.99 1.17
C LEU A 103 0.76 0.24 1.10
N THR A 104 0.81 0.98 -0.02
CA THR A 104 -0.03 2.17 -0.24
C THR A 104 -1.51 1.82 -0.17
N ALA A 105 -1.92 0.73 -0.82
CA ALA A 105 -3.30 0.26 -0.80
C ALA A 105 -3.72 -0.20 0.61
N TRP A 106 -2.82 -0.86 1.34
CA TRP A 106 -3.05 -1.32 2.71
C TRP A 106 -3.27 -0.17 3.69
N TYR A 107 -2.39 0.84 3.70
CA TYR A 107 -2.56 2.00 4.57
C TYR A 107 -3.87 2.75 4.29
N LYS A 108 -4.27 2.84 3.02
CA LYS A 108 -5.56 3.39 2.63
C LYS A 108 -6.74 2.57 3.18
N LEU A 109 -6.67 1.24 3.14
CA LEU A 109 -7.71 0.37 3.72
C LEU A 109 -7.78 0.52 5.25
N ILE A 110 -6.64 0.63 5.94
CA ILE A 110 -6.62 0.85 7.39
C ILE A 110 -7.24 2.21 7.74
N GLU A 111 -6.94 3.27 7.01
CA GLU A 111 -7.53 4.60 7.23
C GLU A 111 -9.06 4.57 7.07
N GLU A 112 -9.56 3.91 6.03
CA GLU A 112 -11.01 3.72 5.82
C GLU A 112 -11.65 2.87 6.93
N LYS A 113 -10.94 1.88 7.47
CA LYS A 113 -11.37 1.09 8.63
C LYS A 113 -11.42 1.93 9.90
N GLN A 114 -10.38 2.73 10.19
CA GLN A 114 -10.34 3.61 11.35
C GLN A 114 -11.43 4.70 11.28
N ASN A 115 -11.65 5.29 10.11
CA ASN A 115 -12.72 6.26 9.89
C ASN A 115 -14.13 5.65 10.08
N ARG A 116 -14.28 4.33 9.89
CA ARG A 116 -15.53 3.61 10.20
C ARG A 116 -15.61 3.10 11.64
N CYS A 117 -14.51 3.13 12.40
CA CYS A 117 -14.45 2.56 13.76
C CYS A 117 -14.70 3.58 14.89
N CYS A 118 -14.74 4.89 14.61
CA CYS A 118 -14.91 5.93 15.64
C CYS A 118 -16.30 6.59 15.61
N ILE A 119 -17.36 5.78 15.66
CA ILE A 119 -18.67 6.22 16.16
C ILE A 119 -19.08 5.14 17.17
N ILE A 120 -19.37 5.54 18.40
CA ILE A 120 -19.71 4.73 19.60
C ILE A 120 -18.50 4.49 20.54
N SER A 121 -18.17 5.52 21.33
CA SER A 121 -17.95 5.40 22.78
C SER A 121 -18.42 6.68 23.44
#